data_AF-A0A832T3T0-F1
#
_entry.id   AF-A0A832T3T0-F1
#
_cell.length_a   1.000
_cell.length_b   1.000
_cell.length_c   1.000
_cell.angle_alpha   90.00
_cell.angle_beta   90.00
_cell.angle_gamma   90.00
#
_symmetry.space_group_name_H-M   'P 1'
#
loop_
_entity.id
_entity.type
_entity.pdbx_description
1 polymer ?
#
loop_
_entity_poly.entity_id
_entity_poly.type
_entity_poly.pdbx_seq_one_letter_code
_entity_poly.pdbx_strand_id
1 'polypeptide(L)'
;MMAEIPLEEPVKKEKRSSYILLGIAIGLAIGIAVGYYVHTGTLQYAYKLLSEAQAPPPDIYLVAYTADKSLMLTPMGTQLLVQPLNLNEKIIYVGDVAGYTIFISSEYVYVIKGQDIYTRLYIKGIKAASLMGNDIYVGAEEGIYRLGVPELEEKGSEKISDVRDLVAMPDENEVYVLTGEKLYVLSEDLEQLREFGVGGDKLFVGAYYFFVAKGNDVISFERFSGKQISRATVGGEVQYLRACRGIMLVITADKTYALRVPDLSLIKTLDVGGLRVRADPTCSLVYIVGDSALHMILVPSLNVHTVQLDVMLYDVAVKSGASGVAVQLGGKRQIALACGG
;
A
#
# COMPACT_ATOMS: atom_id res chain seq x y z
N MET A 1 -79.44 -21.38 47.03
CA MET A 1 -80.35 -20.28 46.67
C MET A 1 -79.88 -19.07 47.47
N MET A 2 -78.87 -18.30 47.03
CA MET A 2 -78.83 -17.20 46.05
C MET A 2 -79.64 -15.94 46.44
N ALA A 3 -78.90 -14.87 46.77
CA ALA A 3 -79.15 -13.42 46.63
C ALA A 3 -77.98 -12.71 47.37
N GLU A 4 -77.17 -11.76 46.88
CA GLU A 4 -77.16 -10.83 45.74
C GLU A 4 -75.69 -10.54 45.28
N ILE A 5 -75.53 -10.09 44.03
CA ILE A 5 -74.31 -9.59 43.33
C ILE A 5 -74.49 -8.04 43.28
N PRO A 6 -73.50 -7.12 43.43
CA PRO A 6 -72.29 -6.99 42.59
C PRO A 6 -71.05 -6.31 43.24
N LEU A 7 -69.94 -6.23 42.51
CA LEU A 7 -69.12 -5.00 42.38
C LEU A 7 -68.19 -5.11 41.15
N GLU A 8 -68.62 -4.42 40.09
CA GLU A 8 -67.91 -3.71 39.02
C GLU A 8 -66.46 -4.08 38.63
N GLU A 9 -66.26 -4.37 37.33
CA GLU A 9 -65.05 -4.10 36.53
C GLU A 9 -64.89 -2.58 36.26
N PRO A 10 -63.80 -2.06 35.64
CA PRO A 10 -62.39 -2.46 35.61
C PRO A 10 -61.46 -1.25 35.93
N VAL A 11 -60.32 -1.45 36.60
CA VAL A 11 -59.27 -0.40 36.62
C VAL A 11 -58.42 -0.47 35.36
N LYS A 12 -58.71 0.49 34.48
CA LYS A 12 -57.97 0.98 33.31
C LYS A 12 -56.52 0.47 33.16
N LYS A 13 -56.25 -0.15 32.01
CA LYS A 13 -54.92 -0.24 31.40
C LYS A 13 -54.34 1.17 31.24
N GLU A 14 -53.30 1.49 32.02
CA GLU A 14 -52.38 2.58 31.69
C GLU A 14 -51.05 2.04 31.16
N LYS A 15 -50.63 2.69 30.06
CA LYS A 15 -49.58 2.30 29.13
C LYS A 15 -48.21 2.13 29.81
N ARG A 16 -47.78 0.89 29.99
CA ARG A 16 -46.41 0.48 30.36
C ARG A 16 -45.46 0.27 29.16
N SER A 17 -45.76 0.87 28.00
CA SER A 17 -45.02 0.63 26.75
C SER A 17 -43.87 1.61 26.49
N SER A 18 -43.91 2.84 27.04
CA SER A 18 -42.90 3.87 26.75
C SER A 18 -41.57 3.63 27.46
N TYR A 19 -41.58 3.11 28.70
CA TYR A 19 -40.37 2.87 29.48
C TYR A 19 -39.55 1.67 28.99
N ILE A 20 -40.21 0.65 28.43
CA ILE A 20 -39.53 -0.53 27.86
C ILE A 20 -38.83 -0.13 26.56
N LEU A 21 -39.50 0.66 25.70
CA LEU A 21 -38.91 1.14 24.45
C LEU A 21 -37.72 2.07 24.70
N LEU A 22 -37.81 2.94 25.72
CA LEU A 22 -36.72 3.82 26.13
C LEU A 22 -35.53 3.02 26.68
N GLY A 23 -35.80 1.98 27.49
CA GLY A 23 -34.76 1.09 28.01
C GLY A 23 -34.02 0.31 26.92
N ILE A 24 -34.75 -0.15 25.89
CA ILE A 24 -34.15 -0.82 24.72
C ILE A 24 -33.32 0.18 23.91
N ALA A 25 -33.83 1.38 23.64
CA ALA A 25 -33.10 2.39 22.86
C ALA A 25 -31.80 2.84 23.55
N ILE A 26 -31.84 3.03 24.87
CA ILE A 26 -30.64 3.37 25.67
C ILE A 26 -29.66 2.19 25.69
N GLY A 27 -30.15 0.96 25.88
CA GLY A 27 -29.32 -0.24 25.85
C GLY A 27 -28.63 -0.47 24.51
N LEU A 28 -29.33 -0.18 23.40
CA LEU A 28 -28.79 -0.29 22.04
C LEU A 28 -27.80 0.83 21.73
N ALA A 29 -28.07 2.07 22.15
CA ALA A 29 -27.16 3.19 21.97
C ALA A 29 -25.86 3.02 22.77
N ILE A 30 -25.96 2.58 24.04
CA ILE A 30 -24.80 2.27 24.88
C ILE A 30 -24.07 1.04 24.34
N GLY A 31 -24.79 0.00 23.90
CA GLY A 31 -24.20 -1.20 23.31
C GLY A 31 -23.43 -0.92 22.02
N ILE A 32 -23.94 -0.05 21.15
CA ILE A 32 -23.23 0.40 19.93
C ILE A 32 -22.06 1.30 20.31
N ALA A 33 -22.22 2.25 21.23
CA ALA A 33 -21.13 3.15 21.62
C ALA A 33 -19.99 2.40 22.31
N VAL A 34 -20.29 1.50 23.25
CA VAL A 34 -19.30 0.65 23.92
C VAL A 34 -18.72 -0.38 22.96
N GLY A 35 -19.54 -0.99 22.10
CA GLY A 35 -19.08 -1.92 21.06
C GLY A 35 -18.13 -1.25 20.08
N TYR A 36 -18.46 -0.04 19.63
CA TYR A 36 -17.60 0.78 18.76
C TYR A 36 -16.32 1.19 19.51
N TYR A 37 -16.41 1.66 20.75
CA TYR A 37 -15.24 2.10 21.52
C TYR A 37 -14.29 0.95 21.86
N VAL A 38 -14.84 -0.22 22.21
CA VAL A 38 -14.07 -1.44 22.45
C VAL A 38 -13.48 -1.96 21.14
N HIS A 39 -14.20 -1.90 20.02
CA HIS A 39 -13.67 -2.25 18.70
C HIS A 39 -12.54 -1.31 18.27
N THR A 40 -12.70 0.01 18.37
CA THR A 40 -11.64 0.98 18.08
C THR A 40 -10.46 0.86 19.03
N GLY A 41 -10.71 0.62 20.32
CA GLY A 41 -9.67 0.45 21.34
C GLY A 41 -8.88 -0.85 21.15
N THR A 42 -9.56 -1.96 20.81
CA THR A 42 -8.92 -3.23 20.48
C THR A 42 -8.16 -3.17 19.16
N LEU A 43 -8.64 -2.42 18.17
CA LEU A 43 -7.91 -2.17 16.93
C LEU A 43 -6.64 -1.34 17.20
N GLN A 44 -6.74 -0.25 17.96
CA GLN A 44 -5.57 0.54 18.36
C GLN A 44 -4.58 -0.27 19.19
N TYR A 45 -5.07 -1.15 20.06
CA TYR A 45 -4.25 -2.06 20.86
C TYR A 45 -3.59 -3.16 20.01
N ALA A 46 -4.28 -3.71 19.01
CA ALA A 46 -3.69 -4.65 18.05
C ALA A 46 -2.61 -3.98 17.19
N TYR A 47 -2.83 -2.75 16.74
CA TYR A 47 -1.80 -1.94 16.08
C TYR A 47 -0.60 -1.67 17.00
N LYS A 48 -0.84 -1.39 18.28
CA LYS A 48 0.22 -1.20 19.28
C LYS A 48 1.02 -2.49 19.50
N LEU A 49 0.36 -3.63 19.68
CA LEU A 49 1.02 -4.93 19.83
C LEU A 49 1.81 -5.34 18.57
N LEU A 50 1.28 -5.06 17.37
CA LEU A 50 2.02 -5.24 16.11
C LEU A 50 3.20 -4.27 15.96
N SER A 51 3.11 -3.07 16.55
CA SER A 51 4.22 -2.10 16.57
C SER A 51 5.31 -2.46 17.58
N GLU A 52 4.97 -3.19 18.64
CA GLU A 52 5.87 -3.60 19.73
C GLU A 52 6.51 -4.98 19.49
N ALA A 53 5.89 -5.84 18.68
CA ALA A 53 6.47 -7.11 18.24
C ALA A 53 7.49 -6.89 17.11
N GLN A 54 8.71 -6.49 17.44
CA GLN A 54 9.81 -6.50 16.48
C GLN A 54 10.28 -7.94 16.21
N ALA A 55 9.80 -8.54 15.12
CA ALA A 55 10.52 -9.66 14.53
C ALA A 55 11.92 -9.18 14.13
N PRO A 56 12.99 -10.00 14.31
CA PRO A 56 14.30 -9.64 13.80
C PRO A 56 14.20 -9.37 12.29
N PRO A 57 14.94 -8.39 11.74
CA PRO A 57 14.90 -8.13 10.31
C PRO A 57 15.20 -9.42 9.55
N PRO A 58 14.36 -9.82 8.57
CA PRO A 58 14.66 -10.98 7.76
C PRO A 58 16.01 -10.81 7.04
N ASP A 59 16.64 -11.91 6.64
CA ASP A 59 17.78 -11.88 5.72
C ASP A 59 17.31 -11.31 4.38
N ILE A 60 17.45 -10.00 4.22
CA ILE A 60 17.03 -9.27 3.04
C ILE A 60 18.22 -8.86 2.18
N TYR A 61 17.94 -8.72 0.89
CA TYR A 61 18.85 -8.16 -0.09
C TYR A 61 18.11 -7.13 -0.91
N LEU A 62 18.85 -6.15 -1.38
CA LEU A 62 18.31 -5.14 -2.27
C LEU A 62 18.80 -5.43 -3.68
N VAL A 63 17.88 -5.32 -4.63
CA VAL A 63 18.22 -5.31 -6.05
C VAL A 63 17.86 -3.93 -6.57
N ALA A 64 18.86 -3.07 -6.70
CA ALA A 64 18.67 -1.74 -7.23
C ALA A 64 18.78 -1.77 -8.76
N TYR A 65 17.97 -0.95 -9.43
CA TYR A 65 17.87 -0.94 -10.88
C TYR A 65 18.24 0.43 -11.44
N THR A 66 18.96 0.41 -12.55
CA THR A 66 19.35 1.57 -13.36
C THR A 66 18.90 1.34 -14.81
N ALA A 67 19.25 2.22 -15.73
CA ALA A 67 18.89 2.08 -17.15
C ALA A 67 19.48 0.81 -17.80
N ASP A 68 20.73 0.49 -17.47
CA ASP A 68 21.53 -0.52 -18.17
C ASP A 68 22.03 -1.64 -17.25
N LYS A 69 21.81 -1.53 -15.93
CA LYS A 69 22.34 -2.46 -14.92
C LYS A 69 21.37 -2.71 -13.77
N SER A 70 21.50 -3.88 -13.17
CA SER A 70 21.02 -4.18 -11.82
C SER A 70 22.19 -4.33 -10.85
N LEU A 71 21.98 -3.89 -9.61
CA LEU A 71 22.95 -3.92 -8.52
C LEU A 71 22.38 -4.74 -7.39
N MET A 72 23.10 -5.77 -6.96
CA MET A 72 22.78 -6.46 -5.71
C MET A 72 23.49 -5.73 -4.57
N LEU A 73 22.72 -5.29 -3.59
CA LEU A 73 23.22 -4.59 -2.40
C LEU A 73 22.83 -5.36 -1.13
N THR A 74 23.61 -5.18 -0.07
CA THR A 74 23.21 -5.51 1.30
C THR A 74 21.98 -4.67 1.70
N PRO A 75 21.26 -5.02 2.79
CA PRO A 75 20.20 -4.17 3.34
C PRO A 75 20.69 -2.74 3.64
N MET A 76 21.97 -2.60 3.99
CA MET A 76 22.60 -1.32 4.29
C MET A 76 23.13 -0.61 3.04
N GLY A 77 22.82 -1.08 1.81
CA GLY A 77 23.21 -0.41 0.56
C GLY A 77 24.64 -0.71 0.08
N THR A 78 25.40 -1.59 0.71
CA THR A 78 26.74 -1.98 0.24
C THR A 78 26.64 -2.85 -1.00
N GLN A 79 27.31 -2.46 -2.08
CA GLN A 79 27.30 -3.21 -3.33
C GLN A 79 28.01 -4.56 -3.22
N LEU A 80 27.32 -5.62 -3.65
CA LEU A 80 27.81 -7.00 -3.69
C LEU A 80 28.12 -7.46 -5.12
N LEU A 81 27.25 -7.10 -6.07
CA LEU A 81 27.34 -7.55 -7.46
C LEU A 81 26.68 -6.53 -8.40
N VAL A 82 27.19 -6.46 -9.63
CA VAL A 82 26.62 -5.67 -10.73
C VAL A 82 26.34 -6.60 -11.89
N GLN A 83 25.19 -6.44 -12.54
CA GLN A 83 24.80 -7.20 -13.71
C GLN A 83 24.22 -6.30 -14.79
N PRO A 84 24.40 -6.63 -16.07
CA PRO A 84 23.74 -5.90 -17.15
C PRO A 84 22.22 -6.11 -17.11
N LEU A 85 21.48 -5.09 -17.51
CA LEU A 85 20.03 -5.05 -17.67
C LEU A 85 19.73 -4.26 -18.95
N ASN A 86 19.38 -4.93 -20.04
CA ASN A 86 19.31 -4.31 -21.37
C ASN A 86 17.99 -3.57 -21.65
N LEU A 87 17.53 -2.70 -20.74
CA LEU A 87 16.28 -1.93 -20.89
C LEU A 87 16.51 -0.52 -21.45
N ASN A 88 17.66 0.10 -21.18
CA ASN A 88 18.09 1.41 -21.72
C ASN A 88 17.07 2.56 -21.56
N GLU A 89 16.21 2.50 -20.55
CA GLU A 89 15.21 3.54 -20.25
C GLU A 89 14.89 3.62 -18.75
N LYS A 90 14.14 4.64 -18.35
CA LYS A 90 13.64 4.77 -16.97
C LYS A 90 12.57 3.73 -16.69
N ILE A 91 12.83 2.87 -15.71
CA ILE A 91 11.96 1.75 -15.34
C ILE A 91 11.51 1.86 -13.89
N ILE A 92 10.34 1.29 -13.62
CA ILE A 92 9.78 1.12 -12.28
C ILE A 92 9.60 -0.38 -12.09
N TYR A 93 10.16 -0.91 -11.01
CA TYR A 93 9.97 -2.30 -10.62
C TYR A 93 8.56 -2.47 -10.06
N VAL A 94 7.80 -3.44 -10.58
CA VAL A 94 6.44 -3.72 -10.11
C VAL A 94 6.43 -4.90 -9.14
N GLY A 95 7.20 -5.94 -9.44
CA GLY A 95 7.29 -7.13 -8.60
C GLY A 95 7.85 -8.35 -9.34
N ASP A 96 7.66 -9.54 -8.75
CA ASP A 96 8.06 -10.81 -9.36
C ASP A 96 6.91 -11.81 -9.36
N VAL A 97 6.82 -12.59 -10.44
CA VAL A 97 5.79 -13.62 -10.63
C VAL A 97 6.46 -14.85 -11.24
N ALA A 98 6.31 -16.01 -10.60
CA ALA A 98 6.77 -17.31 -11.12
C ALA A 98 8.21 -17.33 -11.68
N GLY A 99 9.13 -16.57 -11.07
CA GLY A 99 10.53 -16.46 -11.49
C GLY A 99 10.83 -15.39 -12.55
N TYR A 100 9.82 -14.63 -12.99
CA TYR A 100 9.96 -13.44 -13.83
C TYR A 100 9.96 -12.17 -13.00
N THR A 101 10.68 -11.15 -13.45
CA THR A 101 10.72 -9.83 -12.85
C THR A 101 10.02 -8.84 -13.76
N ILE A 102 9.09 -8.06 -13.21
CA ILE A 102 8.19 -7.21 -13.97
C ILE A 102 8.56 -5.74 -13.77
N PHE A 103 8.70 -5.02 -14.88
CA PHE A 103 8.94 -3.58 -14.89
C PHE A 103 7.92 -2.87 -15.76
N ILE A 104 7.68 -1.60 -15.47
CA ILE A 104 6.99 -0.69 -16.38
C ILE A 104 7.89 0.52 -16.69
N SER A 105 7.71 1.09 -17.88
CA SER A 105 8.13 2.44 -18.22
C SER A 105 6.90 3.30 -18.53
N SER A 106 7.09 4.49 -19.12
CA SER A 106 5.97 5.34 -19.54
C SER A 106 5.11 4.72 -20.63
N GLU A 107 5.64 3.75 -21.40
CA GLU A 107 4.97 3.21 -22.58
C GLU A 107 5.04 1.68 -22.71
N TYR A 108 5.83 1.00 -21.87
CA TYR A 108 6.03 -0.43 -21.98
C TYR A 108 5.85 -1.15 -20.64
N VAL A 109 5.29 -2.36 -20.71
CA VAL A 109 5.39 -3.37 -19.67
C VAL A 109 6.46 -4.37 -20.10
N TYR A 110 7.40 -4.67 -19.23
CA TYR A 110 8.52 -5.58 -19.46
C TYR A 110 8.46 -6.78 -18.53
N VAL A 111 8.57 -7.97 -19.10
CA VAL A 111 8.72 -9.24 -18.38
C VAL A 111 10.14 -9.74 -18.60
N ILE A 112 10.94 -9.80 -17.53
CA ILE A 112 12.35 -10.19 -17.57
C ILE A 112 12.53 -11.58 -16.99
N LYS A 113 13.33 -12.42 -17.65
CA LYS A 113 13.78 -13.72 -17.13
C LYS A 113 15.30 -13.73 -17.02
N GLY A 114 15.81 -13.65 -15.79
CA GLY A 114 17.24 -13.45 -15.57
C GLY A 114 17.66 -12.06 -16.04
N GLN A 115 18.38 -11.98 -17.16
CA GLN A 115 18.89 -10.72 -17.74
C GLN A 115 18.22 -10.36 -19.09
N ASP A 116 17.38 -11.26 -19.63
CA ASP A 116 16.80 -11.11 -20.95
C ASP A 116 15.34 -10.69 -20.88
N ILE A 117 14.94 -9.85 -21.84
CA ILE A 117 13.53 -9.51 -22.06
C ILE A 117 12.83 -10.75 -22.61
N TYR A 118 11.97 -11.35 -21.80
CA TYR A 118 11.14 -12.49 -22.21
C TYR A 118 9.96 -12.03 -23.07
N THR A 119 9.29 -10.97 -22.64
CA THR A 119 8.16 -10.37 -23.35
C THR A 119 8.06 -8.88 -23.01
N ARG A 120 7.55 -8.10 -23.96
CA ARG A 120 7.20 -6.69 -23.74
C ARG A 120 5.91 -6.34 -24.46
N LEU A 121 5.12 -5.45 -23.88
CA LEU A 121 3.89 -4.93 -24.48
C LEU A 121 3.89 -3.41 -24.45
N TYR A 122 3.52 -2.79 -25.56
CA TYR A 122 3.32 -1.35 -25.65
C TYR A 122 1.93 -0.98 -25.13
N ILE A 123 1.88 -0.08 -24.14
CA ILE A 123 0.64 0.54 -23.64
C ILE A 123 0.92 2.02 -23.50
N LYS A 124 0.17 2.85 -24.22
CA LYS A 124 0.43 4.29 -24.25
C LYS A 124 0.12 4.94 -22.90
N GLY A 125 1.08 5.69 -22.36
CA GLY A 125 0.87 6.58 -21.23
C GLY A 125 0.61 5.88 -19.90
N ILE A 126 1.39 4.83 -19.58
CA ILE A 126 1.31 4.12 -18.30
C ILE A 126 1.60 5.10 -17.14
N LYS A 127 0.74 5.08 -16.13
CA LYS A 127 0.86 5.92 -14.91
C LYS A 127 1.17 5.10 -13.67
N ALA A 128 0.59 3.90 -13.55
CA ALA A 128 0.79 3.02 -12.41
C ALA A 128 0.61 1.55 -12.79
N ALA A 129 1.18 0.65 -11.99
CA ALA A 129 0.95 -0.77 -12.09
C ALA A 129 1.07 -1.48 -10.74
N SER A 130 0.35 -2.59 -10.59
CA SER A 130 0.37 -3.43 -9.41
C SER A 130 0.15 -4.89 -9.80
N LEU A 131 0.76 -5.82 -9.06
CA LEU A 131 0.57 -7.25 -9.26
C LEU A 131 -0.54 -7.80 -8.36
N MET A 132 -1.25 -8.81 -8.86
CA MET A 132 -2.11 -9.67 -8.05
C MET A 132 -2.15 -11.07 -8.66
N GLY A 133 -1.71 -12.07 -7.89
CA GLY A 133 -1.52 -13.43 -8.38
C GLY A 133 -0.52 -13.49 -9.53
N ASN A 134 -0.94 -14.07 -10.65
CA ASN A 134 -0.14 -14.17 -11.88
C ASN A 134 -0.45 -13.07 -12.90
N ASP A 135 -1.14 -12.00 -12.49
CA ASP A 135 -1.56 -10.93 -13.36
C ASP A 135 -0.94 -9.59 -12.94
N ILE A 136 -0.74 -8.72 -13.92
CA ILE A 136 -0.39 -7.31 -13.72
C ILE A 136 -1.58 -6.44 -14.13
N TYR A 137 -1.91 -5.48 -13.25
CA TYR A 137 -2.91 -4.45 -13.48
C TYR A 137 -2.18 -3.17 -13.84
N VAL A 138 -2.48 -2.62 -15.02
CA VAL A 138 -1.78 -1.44 -15.57
C VAL A 138 -2.80 -0.33 -15.80
N GLY A 139 -2.57 0.80 -15.14
CA GLY A 139 -3.35 2.02 -15.31
C GLY A 139 -2.64 2.94 -16.28
N ALA A 140 -3.32 3.32 -17.36
CA ALA A 140 -2.79 4.11 -18.45
C ALA A 140 -3.78 5.21 -18.86
N GLU A 141 -3.40 6.01 -19.86
CA GLU A 141 -4.21 7.14 -20.33
C GLU A 141 -5.58 6.72 -20.89
N GLU A 142 -5.67 5.53 -21.47
CA GLU A 142 -6.88 5.02 -22.13
C GLU A 142 -7.77 4.16 -21.21
N GLY A 143 -7.28 3.81 -20.02
CA GLY A 143 -8.01 2.96 -19.08
C GLY A 143 -7.09 2.04 -18.29
N ILE A 144 -7.65 0.90 -17.89
CA ILE A 144 -6.97 -0.11 -17.08
C ILE A 144 -6.98 -1.43 -17.82
N TYR A 145 -5.86 -2.13 -17.75
CA TYR A 145 -5.67 -3.43 -18.38
C TYR A 145 -5.25 -4.45 -17.33
N ARG A 146 -5.84 -5.64 -17.40
CA ARG A 146 -5.36 -6.83 -16.69
C ARG A 146 -4.63 -7.71 -17.69
N LEU A 147 -3.35 -7.96 -17.43
CA LEU A 147 -2.49 -8.74 -18.30
C LEU A 147 -1.98 -9.98 -17.58
N GLY A 148 -2.08 -11.14 -18.22
CA GLY A 148 -1.50 -12.39 -17.70
C GLY A 148 0.01 -12.41 -17.84
N VAL A 149 0.74 -12.77 -16.78
CA VAL A 149 2.20 -12.96 -16.81
C VAL A 149 2.51 -14.47 -16.98
N PRO A 150 3.49 -14.86 -17.82
CA PRO A 150 4.50 -14.02 -18.48
C PRO A 150 4.19 -13.50 -19.90
N GLU A 151 3.12 -13.95 -20.56
CA GLU A 151 2.86 -13.66 -21.98
C GLU A 151 2.30 -12.26 -22.25
N LEU A 152 1.89 -11.53 -21.21
CA LEU A 152 1.17 -10.24 -21.28
C LEU A 152 -0.11 -10.31 -22.12
N GLU A 153 -0.82 -11.44 -22.09
CA GLU A 153 -2.13 -11.58 -22.72
C GLU A 153 -3.16 -10.70 -22.02
N GLU A 154 -3.94 -9.92 -22.78
CA GLU A 154 -5.04 -9.14 -22.21
C GLU A 154 -6.16 -10.07 -21.75
N LYS A 155 -6.42 -10.09 -20.45
CA LYS A 155 -7.51 -10.85 -19.83
C LYS A 155 -8.76 -10.01 -19.60
N GLY A 156 -8.60 -8.69 -19.55
CA GLY A 156 -9.69 -7.74 -19.41
C GLY A 156 -9.20 -6.30 -19.46
N SER A 157 -10.12 -5.39 -19.77
CA SER A 157 -9.87 -3.96 -19.75
C SER A 157 -11.14 -3.20 -19.33
N GLU A 158 -10.94 -2.04 -18.70
CA GLU A 158 -12.02 -1.15 -18.27
C GLU A 158 -11.67 0.31 -18.59
N LYS A 159 -12.66 1.06 -19.08
CA LYS A 159 -12.46 2.44 -19.54
C LYS A 159 -12.65 3.42 -18.40
N ILE A 160 -11.58 3.68 -17.67
CA ILE A 160 -11.53 4.73 -16.65
C ILE A 160 -10.62 5.86 -17.12
N SER A 161 -11.17 7.07 -17.24
CA SER A 161 -10.39 8.24 -17.65
C SER A 161 -9.53 8.78 -16.52
N ASP A 162 -8.39 9.36 -16.90
CA ASP A 162 -7.48 10.07 -15.99
C ASP A 162 -6.97 9.23 -14.80
N VAL A 163 -6.55 7.98 -15.07
CA VAL A 163 -5.92 7.14 -14.05
C VAL A 163 -4.63 7.80 -13.55
N ARG A 164 -4.50 7.97 -12.24
CA ARG A 164 -3.34 8.61 -11.57
C ARG A 164 -2.49 7.64 -10.79
N ASP A 165 -3.14 6.68 -10.14
CA ASP A 165 -2.50 5.66 -9.33
C ASP A 165 -3.39 4.42 -9.23
N LEU A 166 -2.81 3.26 -8.88
CA LEU A 166 -3.58 2.05 -8.64
C LEU A 166 -2.88 1.12 -7.64
N VAL A 167 -3.69 0.37 -6.90
CA VAL A 167 -3.22 -0.64 -5.94
C VAL A 167 -4.08 -1.89 -6.08
N ALA A 168 -3.47 -3.03 -6.41
CA ALA A 168 -4.14 -4.32 -6.34
C ALA A 168 -3.94 -4.94 -4.95
N MET A 169 -5.01 -5.55 -4.41
CA MET A 169 -5.07 -6.14 -3.07
C MET A 169 -5.29 -7.66 -3.19
N PRO A 170 -4.22 -8.47 -3.23
CA PRO A 170 -4.32 -9.90 -3.51
C PRO A 170 -5.16 -10.69 -2.51
N ASP A 171 -5.14 -10.29 -1.24
CA ASP A 171 -5.90 -10.99 -0.19
C ASP A 171 -7.42 -10.79 -0.32
N GLU A 172 -7.85 -9.80 -1.11
CA GLU A 172 -9.25 -9.41 -1.25
C GLU A 172 -9.77 -9.51 -2.68
N ASN A 173 -8.91 -9.83 -3.65
CA ASN A 173 -9.23 -9.83 -5.08
C ASN A 173 -9.85 -8.50 -5.55
N GLU A 174 -9.39 -7.39 -4.96
CA GLU A 174 -9.86 -6.04 -5.28
C GLU A 174 -8.74 -5.19 -5.91
N VAL A 175 -9.10 -4.31 -6.83
CA VAL A 175 -8.19 -3.34 -7.44
C VAL A 175 -8.73 -1.95 -7.20
N TYR A 176 -7.93 -1.13 -6.51
CA TYR A 176 -8.25 0.26 -6.22
C TYR A 176 -7.61 1.15 -7.27
N VAL A 177 -8.41 2.04 -7.87
CA VAL A 177 -8.00 2.88 -8.99
C VAL A 177 -8.30 4.32 -8.66
N LEU A 178 -7.26 5.12 -8.52
CA LEU A 178 -7.37 6.55 -8.24
C LEU A 178 -7.35 7.34 -9.54
N THR A 179 -8.31 8.25 -9.70
CA THR A 179 -8.31 9.31 -10.71
C THR A 179 -8.20 10.68 -10.05
N GLY A 180 -8.14 11.74 -10.85
CA GLY A 180 -8.16 13.11 -10.33
C GLY A 180 -9.41 13.47 -9.51
N GLU A 181 -10.51 12.74 -9.69
CA GLU A 181 -11.82 13.05 -9.08
C GLU A 181 -12.42 11.92 -8.23
N LYS A 182 -12.08 10.66 -8.52
CA LYS A 182 -12.75 9.49 -7.95
C LYS A 182 -11.77 8.38 -7.59
N LEU A 183 -12.20 7.50 -6.71
CA LEU A 183 -11.54 6.26 -6.36
C LEU A 183 -12.50 5.12 -6.66
N TYR A 184 -12.16 4.30 -7.64
CA TYR A 184 -12.92 3.11 -8.00
C TYR A 184 -12.36 1.89 -7.27
N VAL A 185 -13.23 0.99 -6.85
CA VAL A 185 -12.86 -0.35 -6.40
C VAL A 185 -13.44 -1.33 -7.39
N LEU A 186 -12.57 -2.08 -8.04
CA LEU A 186 -12.91 -3.08 -9.04
C LEU A 186 -12.65 -4.48 -8.50
N SER A 187 -13.31 -5.48 -9.05
CA SER A 187 -12.97 -6.89 -8.85
C SER A 187 -11.67 -7.25 -9.60
N GLU A 188 -11.19 -8.48 -9.43
CA GLU A 188 -10.10 -9.02 -10.24
C GLU A 188 -10.42 -9.02 -11.75
N ASP A 189 -11.69 -9.13 -12.14
CA ASP A 189 -12.12 -9.09 -13.54
C ASP A 189 -12.40 -7.65 -14.03
N LEU A 190 -11.99 -6.64 -13.25
CA LEU A 190 -12.19 -5.21 -13.49
C LEU A 190 -13.66 -4.74 -13.42
N GLU A 191 -14.57 -5.54 -12.88
CA GLU A 191 -15.95 -5.11 -12.67
C GLU A 191 -16.05 -4.12 -11.51
N GLN A 192 -16.76 -3.01 -11.69
CA GLN A 192 -16.90 -2.00 -10.65
C GLN A 192 -17.73 -2.51 -9.47
N LEU A 193 -17.10 -2.59 -8.29
CA LEU A 193 -17.71 -3.00 -7.03
C LEU A 193 -18.18 -1.79 -6.21
N ARG A 194 -17.33 -0.75 -6.12
CA ARG A 194 -17.60 0.48 -5.35
C ARG A 194 -16.98 1.70 -6.02
N GLU A 195 -17.52 2.87 -5.69
CA GLU A 195 -16.98 4.16 -6.08
C GLU A 195 -17.00 5.11 -4.88
N PHE A 196 -15.93 5.87 -4.70
CA PHE A 196 -15.87 6.99 -3.78
C PHE A 196 -15.65 8.29 -4.55
N GLY A 197 -16.37 9.35 -4.16
CA GLY A 197 -16.19 10.71 -4.67
C GLY A 197 -14.93 11.39 -4.14
N VAL A 198 -13.80 10.69 -4.16
CA VAL A 198 -12.50 11.13 -3.65
C VAL A 198 -11.44 10.88 -4.73
N GLY A 199 -10.76 11.92 -5.17
CA GLY A 199 -9.69 11.83 -6.17
C GLY A 199 -8.41 12.55 -5.74
N GLY A 200 -7.31 12.24 -6.43
CA GLY A 200 -5.99 12.77 -6.13
C GLY A 200 -4.89 12.18 -7.02
N ASP A 201 -3.65 12.31 -6.55
CA ASP A 201 -2.44 12.00 -7.31
C ASP A 201 -1.74 10.71 -6.86
N LYS A 202 -1.87 10.36 -5.56
CA LYS A 202 -1.26 9.15 -4.97
C LYS A 202 -2.21 8.46 -4.02
N LEU A 203 -2.16 7.13 -4.01
CA LEU A 203 -3.00 6.27 -3.20
C LEU A 203 -2.16 5.37 -2.30
N PHE A 204 -2.61 5.21 -1.05
CA PHE A 204 -2.22 4.07 -0.22
C PHE A 204 -3.47 3.40 0.33
N VAL A 205 -3.57 2.08 0.17
CA VAL A 205 -4.67 1.27 0.73
C VAL A 205 -4.11 0.37 1.82
N GLY A 206 -4.67 0.46 3.02
CA GLY A 206 -4.41 -0.44 4.14
C GLY A 206 -5.65 -1.26 4.51
N ALA A 207 -5.54 -2.09 5.54
CA ALA A 207 -6.63 -3.00 5.92
C ALA A 207 -7.95 -2.31 6.33
N TYR A 208 -7.88 -1.15 7.00
CA TYR A 208 -9.05 -0.44 7.52
C TYR A 208 -9.22 0.98 6.95
N TYR A 209 -8.17 1.52 6.36
CA TYR A 209 -8.10 2.90 5.92
C TYR A 209 -7.47 2.97 4.53
N PHE A 210 -7.87 3.95 3.74
CA PHE A 210 -7.08 4.39 2.59
C PHE A 210 -6.72 5.86 2.74
N PHE A 211 -5.68 6.26 2.04
CA PHE A 211 -5.12 7.60 2.08
C PHE A 211 -4.92 8.08 0.66
N VAL A 212 -5.36 9.31 0.42
CA VAL A 212 -5.20 9.98 -0.87
C VAL A 212 -4.37 11.22 -0.65
N ALA A 213 -3.35 11.41 -1.48
CA ALA A 213 -2.66 12.68 -1.59
C ALA A 213 -3.14 13.45 -2.81
N LYS A 214 -3.31 14.77 -2.66
CA LYS A 214 -3.61 15.71 -3.75
C LYS A 214 -2.73 16.93 -3.61
N GLY A 215 -1.76 17.10 -4.51
CA GLY A 215 -0.69 18.07 -4.35
C GLY A 215 0.08 17.86 -3.04
N ASN A 216 -0.06 18.79 -2.10
CA ASN A 216 0.58 18.75 -0.78
C ASN A 216 -0.35 18.36 0.37
N ASP A 217 -1.62 18.09 0.08
CA ASP A 217 -2.60 17.61 1.06
C ASP A 217 -2.60 16.08 1.09
N VAL A 218 -2.67 15.51 2.29
CA VAL A 218 -2.89 14.07 2.54
C VAL A 218 -4.14 13.92 3.38
N ILE A 219 -5.06 13.07 2.92
CA ILE A 219 -6.35 12.86 3.55
C ILE A 219 -6.53 11.37 3.84
N SER A 220 -7.00 11.04 5.04
CA SER A 220 -7.30 9.67 5.46
C SER A 220 -8.81 9.41 5.47
N PHE A 221 -9.19 8.20 5.09
CA PHE A 221 -10.58 7.77 4.99
C PHE A 221 -10.77 6.38 5.58
N GLU A 222 -11.94 6.13 6.16
CA GLU A 222 -12.41 4.78 6.46
C GLU A 222 -12.60 4.01 5.15
N ARG A 223 -12.03 2.80 5.06
CA ARG A 223 -11.94 2.09 3.77
C ARG A 223 -13.28 1.68 3.16
N PHE A 224 -14.20 1.21 4.00
CA PHE A 224 -15.47 0.67 3.51
C PHE A 224 -16.56 1.74 3.32
N SER A 225 -16.54 2.78 4.16
CA SER A 225 -17.55 3.85 4.12
C SER A 225 -17.11 5.03 3.24
N GLY A 226 -15.81 5.19 2.98
CA GLY A 226 -15.25 6.37 2.34
C GLY A 226 -15.35 7.63 3.20
N LYS A 227 -15.69 7.50 4.49
CA LYS A 227 -15.83 8.64 5.40
C LYS A 227 -14.45 9.22 5.70
N GLN A 228 -14.29 10.52 5.48
CA GLN A 228 -13.06 11.23 5.84
C GLN A 228 -12.83 11.19 7.35
N ILE A 229 -11.59 10.88 7.75
CA ILE A 229 -11.14 10.84 9.15
C ILE A 229 -10.34 12.11 9.46
N SER A 230 -9.26 12.36 8.71
CA SER A 230 -8.34 13.46 8.97
C SER A 230 -7.72 14.00 7.67
N ARG A 231 -7.13 15.19 7.78
CA ARG A 231 -6.33 15.84 6.73
C ARG A 231 -5.08 16.44 7.35
N ALA A 232 -3.96 16.29 6.67
CA ALA A 232 -2.72 17.00 6.96
C ALA A 232 -2.18 17.64 5.68
N THR A 233 -1.48 18.77 5.83
CA THR A 233 -0.80 19.45 4.74
C THR A 233 0.69 19.41 5.01
N VAL A 234 1.48 19.01 4.01
CA VAL A 234 2.95 18.94 4.10
C VAL A 234 3.61 20.02 3.24
N GLY A 235 4.91 20.25 3.45
CA GLY A 235 5.71 21.11 2.59
C GLY A 235 6.21 20.35 1.36
N GLY A 236 5.72 20.73 0.18
CA GLY A 236 6.05 20.12 -1.12
C GLY A 236 4.96 19.19 -1.64
N GLU A 237 5.02 18.90 -2.95
CA GLU A 237 4.12 17.95 -3.60
C GLU A 237 4.45 16.51 -3.16
N VAL A 238 3.41 15.75 -2.82
CA VAL A 238 3.53 14.36 -2.39
C VAL A 238 3.83 13.47 -3.60
N GLN A 239 4.98 12.81 -3.55
CA GLN A 239 5.43 11.87 -4.60
C GLN A 239 5.03 10.43 -4.27
N TYR A 240 4.96 10.08 -2.98
CA TYR A 240 4.63 8.71 -2.57
C TYR A 240 4.02 8.66 -1.16
N LEU A 241 3.18 7.66 -0.92
CA LEU A 241 2.59 7.33 0.38
C LEU A 241 2.97 5.90 0.78
N ARG A 242 3.43 5.72 2.02
CA ARG A 242 3.67 4.37 2.57
C ARG A 242 3.34 4.31 4.04
N ALA A 243 2.37 3.48 4.42
CA ALA A 243 2.12 3.20 5.83
C ALA A 243 2.86 1.95 6.30
N CYS A 244 3.59 2.07 7.40
CA CYS A 244 4.33 1.00 8.06
C CYS A 244 4.12 1.11 9.57
N ARG A 245 3.68 0.03 10.23
CA ARG A 245 3.58 -0.07 11.71
C ARG A 245 2.87 1.11 12.39
N GLY A 246 1.75 1.56 11.83
CA GLY A 246 0.97 2.68 12.36
C GLY A 246 1.53 4.07 12.05
N ILE A 247 2.60 4.16 11.26
CA ILE A 247 3.19 5.42 10.79
C ILE A 247 2.95 5.53 9.29
N MET A 248 2.31 6.62 8.86
CA MET A 248 2.23 7.03 7.46
C MET A 248 3.46 7.86 7.11
N LEU A 249 4.29 7.35 6.23
CA LEU A 249 5.36 8.11 5.59
C LEU A 249 4.77 8.80 4.36
N VAL A 250 4.82 10.13 4.37
CA VAL A 250 4.46 10.99 3.24
C VAL A 250 5.75 11.53 2.65
N ILE A 251 6.09 11.10 1.44
CA ILE A 251 7.37 11.41 0.79
C ILE A 251 7.13 12.50 -0.25
N THR A 252 7.90 13.58 -0.15
CA THR A 252 8.02 14.62 -1.17
C THR A 252 9.40 14.52 -1.85
N ALA A 253 9.69 15.38 -2.81
CA ALA A 253 10.99 15.43 -3.45
C ALA A 253 12.15 15.63 -2.46
N ASP A 254 11.95 16.46 -1.42
CA ASP A 254 13.02 16.88 -0.51
C ASP A 254 12.89 16.31 0.91
N LYS A 255 11.68 15.94 1.34
CA LYS A 255 11.39 15.60 2.74
C LYS A 255 10.45 14.42 2.88
N THR A 256 10.53 13.77 4.04
CA THR A 256 9.60 12.72 4.44
C THR A 256 8.94 13.11 5.74
N TYR A 257 7.62 13.14 5.76
CA TYR A 257 6.81 13.46 6.93
C TYR A 257 6.25 12.15 7.50
N ALA A 258 6.65 11.82 8.72
CA ALA A 258 6.10 10.68 9.44
C ALA A 258 4.89 11.15 10.25
N LEU A 259 3.71 10.65 9.88
CA LEU A 259 2.43 10.99 10.47
C LEU A 259 1.81 9.76 11.15
N ARG A 260 1.04 9.95 12.22
CA ARG A 260 0.32 8.84 12.88
C ARG A 260 -0.87 8.38 12.03
N VAL A 261 -1.08 7.07 11.93
CA VAL A 261 -2.29 6.49 11.32
C VAL A 261 -3.41 6.32 12.36
N PRO A 262 -4.68 6.62 12.04
CA PRO A 262 -5.17 7.28 10.82
C PRO A 262 -5.26 8.82 10.94
N ASP A 263 -4.98 9.39 12.12
CA ASP A 263 -5.27 10.79 12.45
C ASP A 263 -4.36 11.81 11.75
N LEU A 264 -3.29 11.36 11.10
CA LEU A 264 -2.30 12.16 10.38
C LEU A 264 -1.60 13.23 11.24
N SER A 265 -1.52 13.03 12.55
CA SER A 265 -0.74 13.91 13.43
C SER A 265 0.76 13.72 13.17
N LEU A 266 1.48 14.84 12.98
CA LEU A 266 2.91 14.81 12.72
C LEU A 266 3.67 14.23 13.91
N ILE A 267 4.48 13.19 13.65
CA ILE A 267 5.39 12.59 14.60
C ILE A 267 6.78 13.21 14.44
N LYS A 268 7.29 13.22 13.21
CA LYS A 268 8.65 13.69 12.88
C LYS A 268 8.74 14.05 11.40
N THR A 269 9.56 15.05 11.08
CA THR A 269 10.00 15.32 9.71
C THR A 269 11.43 14.83 9.55
N LEU A 270 11.71 14.17 8.43
CA LEU A 270 13.02 13.68 8.05
C LEU A 270 13.51 14.48 6.84
N ASP A 271 14.75 14.93 6.87
CA ASP A 271 15.39 15.65 5.77
C ASP A 271 15.92 14.66 4.71
N VAL A 272 15.01 13.80 4.24
CA VAL A 272 15.22 12.89 3.12
C VAL A 272 13.95 12.84 2.27
N GLY A 273 14.09 12.96 0.96
CA GLY A 273 13.01 12.85 -0.01
C GLY A 273 13.40 11.92 -1.15
N GLY A 274 12.50 11.71 -2.09
CA GLY A 274 12.77 10.88 -3.25
C GLY A 274 11.52 10.57 -4.08
N LEU A 275 11.74 9.84 -5.17
CA LEU A 275 10.69 9.57 -6.16
C LEU A 275 10.07 8.19 -6.01
N ARG A 276 10.77 7.26 -5.34
CA ARG A 276 10.31 5.88 -5.15
C ARG A 276 10.53 5.40 -3.73
N VAL A 277 9.62 4.56 -3.28
CA VAL A 277 9.65 3.99 -1.92
C VAL A 277 9.36 2.50 -1.99
N ARG A 278 10.12 1.74 -1.21
CA ARG A 278 9.97 0.30 -1.05
C ARG A 278 10.05 -0.02 0.43
N ALA A 279 9.31 -1.02 0.89
CA ALA A 279 9.46 -1.50 2.26
C ALA A 279 9.68 -2.99 2.25
N ASP A 280 10.39 -3.47 3.25
CA ASP A 280 10.52 -4.91 3.48
C ASP A 280 9.16 -5.51 3.92
N PRO A 281 9.00 -6.84 3.82
CA PRO A 281 7.75 -7.52 4.18
C PRO A 281 7.29 -7.26 5.62
N THR A 282 8.21 -7.02 6.56
CA THR A 282 7.87 -6.73 7.96
C THR A 282 7.55 -5.26 8.23
N CYS A 283 7.73 -4.40 7.22
CA CYS A 283 7.61 -2.95 7.34
C CYS A 283 8.49 -2.37 8.48
N SER A 284 9.63 -3.01 8.74
CA SER A 284 10.67 -2.52 9.68
C SER A 284 11.63 -1.55 9.00
N LEU A 285 11.84 -1.73 7.69
CA LEU A 285 12.81 -1.02 6.89
C LEU A 285 12.08 -0.47 5.66
N VAL A 286 12.18 0.84 5.49
CA VAL A 286 11.66 1.54 4.33
C VAL A 286 12.82 2.18 3.58
N TYR A 287 12.90 1.92 2.29
CA TYR A 287 13.91 2.43 1.39
C TYR A 287 13.31 3.52 0.52
N ILE A 288 13.92 4.70 0.51
CA ILE A 288 13.61 5.80 -0.38
C ILE A 288 14.74 5.93 -1.39
N VAL A 289 14.38 5.86 -2.66
CA VAL A 289 15.31 6.02 -3.78
C VAL A 289 15.39 7.50 -4.14
N GLY A 290 16.54 8.10 -3.84
CA GLY A 290 16.94 9.42 -4.36
C GLY A 290 17.76 9.27 -5.64
N ASP A 291 18.22 10.39 -6.22
CA ASP A 291 18.95 10.37 -7.48
C ASP A 291 20.22 9.51 -7.39
N SER A 292 21.18 9.88 -6.52
CA SER A 292 22.44 9.15 -6.31
C SER A 292 22.59 8.64 -4.87
N ALA A 293 21.47 8.47 -4.17
CA ALA A 293 21.45 8.04 -2.79
C ALA A 293 20.32 7.05 -2.53
N LEU A 294 20.58 6.09 -1.66
CA LEU A 294 19.58 5.22 -1.08
C LEU A 294 19.43 5.56 0.40
N HIS A 295 18.23 5.98 0.79
CA HIS A 295 17.92 6.29 2.18
C HIS A 295 17.14 5.14 2.79
N MET A 296 17.65 4.54 3.86
CA MET A 296 16.95 3.55 4.66
C MET A 296 16.40 4.21 5.92
N ILE A 297 15.10 4.03 6.15
CA ILE A 297 14.39 4.48 7.34
C ILE A 297 14.03 3.25 8.16
N LEU A 298 14.47 3.25 9.42
CA LEU A 298 14.08 2.25 10.41
C LEU A 298 12.73 2.64 11.02
N VAL A 299 11.78 1.73 11.03
CA VAL A 299 10.43 1.93 11.58
C VAL A 299 10.23 1.01 12.79
N PRO A 300 9.82 1.53 13.97
CA PRO A 300 9.22 2.85 14.19
C PRO A 300 10.18 3.94 14.69
N SER A 301 11.49 3.68 14.81
CA SER A 301 12.43 4.66 15.40
C SER A 301 12.63 5.92 14.56
N LEU A 302 12.31 5.85 13.26
CA LEU A 302 12.50 6.92 12.28
C LEU A 302 13.96 7.41 12.22
N ASN A 303 14.89 6.48 12.44
CA ASN A 303 16.31 6.68 12.20
C ASN A 303 16.59 6.50 10.72
N VAL A 304 17.43 7.37 10.18
CA VAL A 304 17.77 7.40 8.77
C VAL A 304 19.23 7.00 8.60
N HIS A 305 19.47 6.05 7.71
CA HIS A 305 20.79 5.73 7.20
C HIS A 305 20.82 6.08 5.72
N THR A 306 21.85 6.76 5.26
CA THR A 306 21.98 7.17 3.86
C THR A 306 23.24 6.56 3.28
N VAL A 307 23.10 5.92 2.13
CA VAL A 307 24.22 5.43 1.34
C VAL A 307 24.28 6.20 0.04
N GLN A 308 25.45 6.78 -0.23
CA GLN A 308 25.75 7.39 -1.51
C GLN A 308 26.16 6.30 -2.50
N LEU A 309 25.64 6.39 -3.71
CA LEU A 309 25.90 5.44 -4.79
C LEU A 309 26.50 6.18 -5.97
N ASP A 310 27.45 5.54 -6.65
CA ASP A 310 28.15 6.12 -7.81
C ASP A 310 27.26 6.15 -9.07
N VAL A 311 26.02 5.66 -8.99
CA VAL A 311 25.07 5.57 -10.10
C VAL A 311 23.70 6.07 -9.70
N MET A 312 22.98 6.60 -10.69
CA MET A 312 21.60 7.01 -10.50
C MET A 312 20.68 5.79 -10.43
N LEU A 313 19.90 5.67 -9.37
CA LEU A 313 18.91 4.60 -9.23
C LEU A 313 17.55 5.01 -9.77
N TYR A 314 16.87 4.09 -10.44
CA TYR A 314 15.48 4.27 -10.86
C TYR A 314 14.49 3.63 -9.91
N ASP A 315 14.85 2.46 -9.36
CA ASP A 315 14.03 1.77 -8.36
C ASP A 315 14.84 0.71 -7.61
N VAL A 316 14.23 0.09 -6.60
CA VAL A 316 14.80 -1.02 -5.84
C VAL A 316 13.74 -2.12 -5.66
N ALA A 317 14.15 -3.38 -5.64
CA ALA A 317 13.37 -4.49 -5.10
C ALA A 317 13.95 -4.92 -3.76
N VAL A 318 13.07 -5.15 -2.77
CA VAL A 318 13.45 -5.76 -1.50
C VAL A 318 13.16 -7.25 -1.60
N LYS A 319 14.20 -8.08 -1.48
CA LYS A 319 14.10 -9.53 -1.64
C LYS A 319 14.45 -10.23 -0.33
N SER A 320 13.66 -11.22 0.07
CA SER A 320 13.95 -12.08 1.22
C SER A 320 14.62 -13.38 0.78
N GLY A 321 15.65 -13.81 1.50
CA GLY A 321 16.29 -15.11 1.33
C GLY A 321 17.37 -15.15 0.24
N ALA A 322 18.59 -15.49 0.66
CA ALA A 322 19.79 -15.58 -0.18
C ALA A 322 19.65 -16.50 -1.40
N SER A 323 18.95 -17.63 -1.26
CA SER A 323 18.85 -18.66 -2.31
C SER A 323 17.97 -18.24 -3.48
N GLY A 324 16.86 -17.52 -3.24
CA GLY A 324 15.97 -17.01 -4.29
C GLY A 324 16.64 -15.90 -5.12
N VAL A 325 17.34 -14.98 -4.45
CA VAL A 325 18.06 -13.88 -5.10
C VAL A 325 19.25 -14.41 -5.93
N ALA A 326 19.96 -15.39 -5.40
CA ALA A 326 21.08 -16.04 -6.10
C ALA A 326 20.66 -16.80 -7.37
N VAL A 327 19.41 -17.28 -7.44
CA VAL A 327 18.87 -17.99 -8.61
C VAL A 327 18.33 -17.00 -9.65
N GLN A 328 17.69 -15.91 -9.23
CA GLN A 328 17.17 -14.89 -10.15
C GLN A 328 18.25 -14.04 -10.81
N LEU A 329 19.24 -13.60 -10.04
CA LEU A 329 20.31 -12.75 -10.56
C LEU A 329 21.55 -13.57 -10.92
N GLY A 330 21.82 -14.69 -10.26
CA GLY A 330 23.16 -15.30 -10.30
C GLY A 330 24.09 -14.65 -9.29
N GLY A 331 25.09 -15.40 -8.79
CA GLY A 331 26.00 -14.92 -7.73
C GLY A 331 25.97 -15.73 -6.42
N LYS A 332 25.51 -16.99 -6.45
CA LYS A 332 25.48 -17.91 -5.28
C LYS A 332 26.72 -17.83 -4.38
N ARG A 333 27.91 -17.71 -4.97
CA ARG A 333 29.19 -17.66 -4.24
C ARG A 333 29.45 -16.32 -3.53
N GLN A 334 29.03 -15.19 -4.10
CA GLN A 334 29.19 -13.86 -3.50
C GLN A 334 28.20 -13.62 -2.37
N ILE A 335 26.98 -14.16 -2.51
CA ILE A 335 25.94 -14.11 -1.47
C ILE A 335 26.36 -14.95 -0.26
N ALA A 336 26.91 -16.15 -0.48
CA ALA A 336 27.49 -16.97 0.59
C ALA A 336 28.66 -16.28 1.31
N LEU A 337 29.49 -15.52 0.59
CA LEU A 337 30.61 -14.76 1.17
C LEU A 337 30.14 -13.52 1.97
N ALA A 338 29.03 -12.90 1.58
CA ALA A 338 28.45 -11.74 2.28
C ALA A 338 27.75 -12.12 3.60
N CYS A 339 27.26 -13.36 3.72
CA CYS A 339 26.70 -13.90 4.97
C CYS A 339 27.75 -14.26 6.03
N GLY A 340 29.06 -14.15 5.71
CA GLY A 340 30.12 -14.77 6.49
C GLY A 340 30.12 -16.29 6.26
N GLY A 341 31.26 -16.82 5.83
CA GLY A 341 31.46 -18.26 5.67
C GLY A 341 31.44 -19.02 6.98
#